data_AF-A0A3A4PYY1-F1
#
_entry.id   AF-A0A3A4PYY1-F1
#
_cell.length_a   1.000
_cell.length_b   1.000
_cell.length_c   1.000
_cell.angle_alpha   90.00
_cell.angle_beta   90.00
_cell.angle_gamma   90.00
#
_symmetry.space_group_name_H-M   'P 1'
#
loop_
_entity.id
_entity.type
_entity.pdbx_description
1 polymer ?
#
loop_
_entity_poly.entity_id
_entity_poly.type
_entity_poly.pdbx_seq_one_letter_code
_entity_poly.pdbx_strand_id
1 'polypeptide(L)'
;MKTVTLNLTPELHTFLESKVRSGEFPSVDEVIQHAIEEMRRDEGEWSPEVLAYYRREVGRGVRQARAGQLAEFTAEDIIAQGRARLARESDA
;
A
#
# COMPACT_ATOMS: atom_id res chain seq x y z
N MET A 1 -5.68 18.08 -23.24
CA MET A 1 -5.83 18.48 -21.82
C MET A 1 -7.28 18.87 -21.57
N LYS A 2 -7.81 18.53 -20.40
CA LYS A 2 -9.08 19.06 -19.89
C LYS A 2 -8.74 19.94 -18.69
N THR A 3 -9.41 21.08 -18.57
CA THR A 3 -9.19 22.04 -17.48
C THR A 3 -10.34 21.94 -16.48
N VAL A 4 -10.02 22.07 -15.20
CA VAL A 4 -10.99 22.16 -14.10
C VAL A 4 -10.67 23.41 -13.30
N THR A 5 -11.68 24.21 -12.98
CA THR A 5 -11.56 25.37 -12.09
C THR A 5 -12.07 24.99 -10.70
N LEU A 6 -11.28 25.27 -9.67
CA LEU A 6 -11.56 24.89 -8.29
C LEU A 6 -11.42 26.13 -7.40
N ASN A 7 -12.31 26.24 -6.42
CA ASN A 7 -12.16 27.20 -5.33
C ASN A 7 -11.55 26.47 -4.13
N LEU A 8 -10.38 26.92 -3.69
CA LEU A 8 -9.66 26.33 -2.58
C LEU A 8 -9.88 27.16 -1.31
N THR A 9 -9.85 26.49 -0.15
CA THR A 9 -9.70 27.24 1.10
C THR A 9 -8.30 27.86 1.18
N PRO A 10 -8.11 28.96 1.93
CA PRO A 10 -6.81 29.59 2.09
C PRO A 10 -5.71 28.62 2.58
N GLU A 11 -6.09 27.67 3.43
CA GLU A 11 -5.19 26.67 4.00
C GLU A 11 -4.69 25.70 2.93
N LEU A 12 -5.61 25.21 2.07
CA LEU A 12 -5.25 24.33 0.95
C LEU A 12 -4.37 25.05 -0.07
N HIS A 13 -4.69 26.31 -0.38
CA HIS A 13 -3.85 27.12 -1.27
C HIS A 13 -2.42 27.25 -0.72
N THR A 14 -2.29 27.59 0.56
CA THR A 14 -0.99 27.71 1.25
C THR A 14 -0.23 26.38 1.25
N PHE A 15 -0.94 25.26 1.47
CA PHE A 15 -0.36 23.93 1.41
C PHE A 15 0.23 23.63 0.02
N LEU A 16 -0.53 23.87 -1.06
CA LEU A 16 -0.07 23.63 -2.42
C LEU A 16 1.17 24.49 -2.76
N GLU A 17 1.17 25.77 -2.39
CA GLU A 17 2.33 26.64 -2.58
C GLU A 17 3.56 26.16 -1.80
N SER A 18 3.37 25.60 -0.60
CA SER A 18 4.48 25.08 0.21
C SER A 18 5.19 23.91 -0.46
N LYS A 19 4.44 23.05 -1.16
CA LYS A 19 4.94 21.88 -1.90
C LYS A 19 5.71 22.26 -3.16
N VAL A 20 5.33 23.35 -3.81
CA VAL A 20 6.09 23.90 -4.94
C VAL A 20 7.35 24.60 -4.44
N ARG A 21 7.24 25.39 -3.37
CA ARG A 21 8.36 26.15 -2.79
C ARG A 21 9.46 25.26 -2.21
N SER A 22 9.11 24.09 -1.68
CA SER A 22 10.08 23.10 -1.22
C SER A 22 10.83 22.42 -2.37
N GLY A 23 10.37 22.58 -3.61
CA GLY A 23 10.89 21.88 -4.79
C GLY A 23 10.41 20.43 -4.89
N GLU A 24 9.48 20.00 -4.05
CA GLU A 24 8.89 18.65 -4.10
C GLU A 24 8.07 18.47 -5.39
N PHE A 25 7.45 19.54 -5.86
CA PHE A 25 6.71 19.57 -7.13
C PHE A 25 7.08 20.79 -7.98
N PRO A 26 7.06 20.68 -9.31
CA PRO A 26 7.40 21.78 -10.21
C PRO A 26 6.26 22.80 -10.39
N SER A 27 5.01 22.45 -10.07
CA SER A 27 3.84 23.34 -10.18
C SER A 27 2.69 22.89 -9.28
N VAL A 28 1.73 23.79 -9.03
CA VAL A 28 0.51 23.49 -8.27
C VAL A 28 -0.34 22.44 -9.00
N ASP A 29 -0.42 22.50 -10.32
CA ASP A 29 -1.19 21.54 -11.12
C ASP A 29 -0.64 20.11 -10.97
N GLU A 30 0.68 19.95 -10.88
CA GLU A 30 1.32 18.66 -10.64
C GLU A 30 1.04 18.13 -9.23
N VAL A 31 1.01 19.00 -8.21
CA VAL A 31 0.60 18.61 -6.85
C VAL A 31 -0.84 18.09 -6.84
N ILE A 32 -1.76 18.80 -7.52
CA ILE A 32 -3.18 18.44 -7.58
C ILE A 32 -3.37 17.13 -8.35
N GLN A 33 -2.71 16.97 -9.51
CA GLN A 33 -2.79 15.75 -10.29
C GLN A 33 -2.28 14.55 -9.49
N HIS A 34 -1.12 14.70 -8.84
CA HIS A 34 -0.56 13.66 -7.99
C HIS A 34 -1.52 13.28 -6.84
N ALA A 35 -2.08 14.27 -6.14
CA ALA A 35 -3.03 14.02 -5.05
C ALA A 35 -4.30 13.29 -5.52
N ILE A 36 -4.82 13.61 -6.71
CA ILE A 36 -5.99 12.92 -7.29
C ILE A 36 -5.64 11.48 -7.68
N GLU A 37 -4.44 11.24 -8.23
CA GLU A 37 -3.99 9.89 -8.56
C GLU A 37 -3.83 9.02 -7.30
N GLU A 38 -3.24 9.57 -6.24
CA GLU A 38 -3.14 8.90 -4.94
C GLU A 38 -4.52 8.60 -4.36
N MET A 39 -5.45 9.57 -4.37
CA MET A 39 -6.83 9.35 -3.92
C MET A 39 -7.52 8.22 -4.71
N ARG A 40 -7.32 8.18 -6.04
CA ARG A 40 -7.86 7.11 -6.89
C ARG A 40 -7.25 5.74 -6.56
N ARG A 41 -5.95 5.70 -6.23
CA ARG A 41 -5.28 4.45 -5.80
C ARG A 41 -5.84 3.99 -4.47
N ASP A 42 -5.96 4.89 -3.49
CA ASP A 42 -6.49 4.59 -2.17
C ASP A 42 -7.93 4.06 -2.22
N GLU A 43 -8.78 4.63 -3.09
CA GLU A 43 -10.14 4.12 -3.31
C GLU A 43 -10.17 2.66 -3.80
N GLY A 44 -9.17 2.24 -4.58
CA GLY A 44 -9.06 0.87 -5.09
C GLY A 44 -8.37 -0.10 -4.12
N GLU A 45 -7.34 0.36 -3.42
CA GLU A 45 -6.50 -0.47 -2.55
C GLU A 45 -7.11 -0.68 -1.15
N TRP A 46 -7.90 0.27 -0.66
CA TRP A 46 -8.48 0.23 0.70
C TRP A 46 -9.99 0.11 0.70
N SER A 47 -10.55 -0.56 -0.30
CA SER A 47 -11.99 -0.82 -0.33
C SER A 47 -12.44 -1.52 0.97
N PRO A 48 -13.70 -1.31 1.43
CA PRO A 48 -14.22 -1.99 2.61
C PRO A 48 -14.05 -3.51 2.57
N GLU A 49 -14.12 -4.11 1.38
CA GLU A 49 -13.91 -5.53 1.11
C GLU A 49 -12.46 -5.95 1.33
N VAL A 50 -11.49 -5.18 0.80
CA VAL A 50 -10.05 -5.43 0.98
C VAL A 50 -9.69 -5.31 2.47
N LEU A 51 -10.19 -4.28 3.13
CA LEU A 51 -9.97 -4.08 4.57
C LEU A 51 -10.62 -5.20 5.42
N ALA A 52 -11.82 -5.65 5.05
CA ALA A 52 -12.48 -6.77 5.70
C ALA A 52 -11.71 -8.09 5.51
N TYR A 53 -11.16 -8.31 4.31
CA TYR A 53 -10.29 -9.45 4.03
C TYR A 53 -9.06 -9.45 4.95
N TYR A 54 -8.32 -8.34 5.01
CA TYR A 54 -7.11 -8.26 5.84
C TYR A 54 -7.42 -8.40 7.34
N ARG A 55 -8.47 -7.74 7.83
CA ARG A 55 -8.92 -7.90 9.23
C ARG A 55 -9.24 -9.35 9.57
N ARG A 56 -9.87 -10.08 8.65
CA ARG A 56 -10.18 -11.51 8.83
C ARG A 56 -8.91 -12.34 8.91
N GLU A 57 -7.98 -12.19 7.98
CA GLU A 57 -6.74 -12.99 7.94
C GLU A 57 -5.81 -12.69 9.11
N VAL A 58 -5.61 -11.42 9.44
CA VAL A 58 -4.85 -11.01 10.63
C VAL A 58 -5.52 -11.56 11.90
N GLY A 59 -6.84 -11.40 12.02
CA GLY A 59 -7.59 -11.91 13.16
C GLY A 59 -7.49 -13.43 13.30
N ARG A 60 -7.44 -14.17 12.19
CA ARG A 60 -7.19 -15.61 12.17
C ARG A 60 -5.79 -15.93 12.74
N GLY A 61 -4.74 -15.28 12.24
CA GLY A 61 -3.38 -15.47 12.74
C GLY A 61 -3.25 -15.17 14.24
N VAL A 62 -3.87 -14.08 14.71
CA VAL A 62 -3.88 -13.73 16.14
C VAL A 62 -4.57 -14.80 16.99
N ARG A 63 -5.70 -15.36 16.53
CA ARG A 63 -6.38 -16.45 17.24
C ARG A 63 -5.53 -17.72 17.29
N GLN A 64 -4.88 -18.08 16.18
CA GLN A 64 -3.97 -19.23 16.12
C GLN A 64 -2.79 -19.04 17.09
N ALA A 65 -2.16 -17.87 17.08
CA ALA A 65 -1.06 -17.54 17.99
C ALA A 65 -1.49 -17.65 19.46
N ARG A 66 -2.66 -17.09 19.82
CA ARG A 66 -3.23 -17.20 21.18
C ARG A 66 -3.54 -18.63 21.60
N ALA A 67 -3.90 -19.49 20.65
CA ALA A 67 -4.14 -20.91 20.88
C ALA A 67 -2.84 -21.74 20.89
N GLY A 68 -1.66 -21.11 20.80
CA GLY A 68 -0.38 -21.81 20.71
C GLY A 68 -0.14 -22.52 19.37
N GLN A 69 -0.97 -22.26 18.36
CA GLN A 69 -0.87 -22.83 17.02
C GLN A 69 0.11 -22.04 16.15
N LEU A 70 1.36 -21.96 16.63
CA LEU A 70 2.47 -21.36 15.90
C LEU A 70 3.30 -22.48 15.26
N ALA A 71 3.72 -22.27 14.02
CA ALA A 71 4.76 -23.11 13.43
C ALA A 71 6.12 -22.62 13.93
N GLU A 72 7.04 -23.54 14.20
CA GLU A 72 8.45 -23.18 14.24
C GLU A 72 8.85 -22.70 12.84
N PHE A 73 9.43 -21.50 12.79
CA PHE A 73 9.68 -20.78 11.56
C PHE A 73 11.05 -20.14 11.64
N THR A 74 12.06 -20.85 11.14
CA THR A 74 13.43 -20.33 11.02
C THR A 74 13.72 -19.94 9.57
N ALA A 75 14.66 -19.01 9.39
CA ALA A 75 15.07 -18.60 8.04
C ALA A 75 15.68 -19.79 7.27
N GLU A 76 16.40 -20.65 7.98
CA GLU A 76 17.05 -21.85 7.47
C GLU A 76 16.04 -22.84 6.89
N ASP A 77 14.92 -23.07 7.59
CA ASP A 77 13.86 -23.97 7.13
C ASP A 77 13.22 -23.49 5.83
N ILE A 78 12.99 -22.18 5.69
CA ILE A 78 12.42 -21.58 4.48
C ILE A 78 13.39 -21.72 3.30
N ILE A 79 14.67 -21.44 3.52
CA ILE A 79 15.71 -21.57 2.48
C ILE A 79 15.79 -23.01 2.01
N ALA A 80 15.77 -23.98 2.93
CA ALA A 80 15.78 -25.40 2.59
C ALA A 80 14.55 -25.81 1.78
N GLN A 81 13.35 -25.38 2.21
CA GLN A 81 12.10 -25.64 1.47
C GLN A 81 12.09 -25.02 0.08
N GLY A 82 12.56 -23.78 -0.05
CA GLY A 82 12.67 -23.08 -1.33
C GLY A 82 13.63 -23.78 -2.30
N ARG A 83 14.80 -24.21 -1.82
CA ARG A 83 15.77 -24.98 -2.62
C ARG A 83 15.19 -26.32 -3.09
N ALA A 84 14.50 -27.03 -2.20
CA ALA A 84 13.85 -28.30 -2.52
C ALA A 84 12.69 -28.15 -3.51
N ARG A 85 12.04 -26.98 -3.56
CA ARG A 85 11.01 -26.66 -4.55
C ARG A 85 11.63 -26.43 -5.93
N LEU A 86 12.67 -25.59 -6.00
CA LEU A 86 13.37 -25.30 -7.26
C LEU A 86 13.98 -26.56 -7.89
N ALA A 87 14.56 -27.45 -7.09
CA ALA A 87 15.09 -28.73 -7.58
C ALA A 87 14.00 -29.63 -8.20
N ARG A 88 12.81 -29.67 -7.60
CA ARG A 88 11.67 -30.43 -8.13
C ARG A 88 11.09 -29.84 -9.41
N GLU A 89 11.17 -28.52 -9.58
CA GLU A 89 10.74 -27.82 -10.79
C GLU A 89 11.79 -27.95 -11.93
N SER A 90 13.06 -28.22 -11.62
CA SER A 90 14.12 -28.43 -12.64
C SER A 90 14.23 -29.87 -13.15
N ASP A 91 13.73 -30.85 -12.38
CA ASP A 91 13.74 -32.28 -12.74
C ASP A 91 12.48 -32.73 -13.51
N ALA A 92 11.53 -31.83 -13.75
CA ALA A 92 10.26 -32.04 -14.46
C ALA A 92 10.27 -31.40 -15.86
#